data_AF-A0A401JFT2-F1
#
_entry.id   AF-A0A401JFT2-F1
#
_cell.length_a   1.000
_cell.length_b   1.000
_cell.length_c   1.000
_cell.angle_alpha   90.00
_cell.angle_beta   90.00
_cell.angle_gamma   90.00
#
_symmetry.space_group_name_H-M   'P 1'
#
loop_
_entity.id
_entity.type
_entity.pdbx_description
1 polymer ?
#
loop_
_entity_poly.entity_id
_entity_poly.type
_entity_poly.pdbx_seq_one_letter_code
_entity_poly.pdbx_strand_id
1 'polypeptide(L)'
;MEFVKEGQIVLNLSASATRNLTMDNDWVQFSARFGGVSRELHIPISAVVGIFARENGEGMGFAVEKQTDISSPPETDPPKPTKPSLKIVK
;
A
#
# COMPACT_ATOMS: atom_id res chain seq x y z
N MET A 1 9.69 -10.91 14.30
CA MET A 1 8.39 -11.22 13.69
C MET A 1 7.19 -10.91 14.59
N GLU A 2 7.39 -10.57 15.87
CA GLU A 2 6.31 -10.35 16.86
C GLU A 2 5.21 -9.33 16.47
N PHE A 3 5.50 -8.38 15.58
CA PHE A 3 4.57 -7.33 15.14
C PHE A 3 4.04 -7.53 13.70
N VAL A 4 4.44 -8.61 13.03
CA VAL A 4 4.03 -8.93 11.65
C VAL A 4 2.85 -9.88 11.71
N LYS A 5 1.78 -9.56 10.99
CA LYS A 5 0.59 -10.39 10.85
C LYS A 5 0.40 -10.73 9.38
N GLU A 6 0.30 -12.02 9.06
CA GLU A 6 0.07 -12.49 7.69
C GLU A 6 1.12 -11.96 6.68
N GLY A 7 2.36 -11.80 7.13
CA GLY A 7 3.46 -11.25 6.31
C GLY A 7 3.42 -9.73 6.13
N GLN A 8 2.48 -9.02 6.74
CA GLN A 8 2.33 -7.57 6.65
C GLN A 8 2.46 -6.91 8.02
N ILE A 9 2.84 -5.63 8.02
CA ILE A 9 2.92 -4.81 9.23
C ILE A 9 2.32 -3.43 8.96
N VAL A 10 1.46 -2.99 9.86
CA VAL A 10 0.91 -1.63 9.84
C VAL A 10 1.74 -0.77 10.79
N LEU A 11 2.27 0.32 10.27
CA LEU A 11 3.15 1.22 11.00
C LEU A 11 2.47 2.58 11.16
N ASN A 12 2.50 3.11 12.38
CA ASN A 12 2.01 4.47 12.62
C ASN A 12 3.11 5.48 12.30
N LEU A 13 2.85 6.35 11.32
CA LEU A 13 3.77 7.39 10.85
C LEU A 13 3.43 8.79 11.42
N SER A 14 2.59 8.89 12.45
CA SER A 14 2.32 10.18 13.10
C SER A 14 3.59 10.76 13.74
N ALA A 15 3.65 12.09 13.85
CA ALA A 15 4.76 12.79 14.50
C ALA A 15 4.95 12.40 15.98
N SER A 16 3.89 11.90 16.64
CA SER A 16 3.95 11.40 18.01
C SER A 16 4.49 9.97 18.13
N ALA A 17 4.41 9.17 17.06
CA ALA A 17 4.82 7.77 17.05
C ALA A 17 6.21 7.55 16.45
N THR A 18 6.70 8.51 15.67
CA THR A 18 7.97 8.42 14.95
C THR A 18 8.93 9.55 15.32
N ARG A 19 10.22 9.31 15.10
CA ARG A 19 11.27 10.32 15.22
C ARG A 19 12.18 10.23 14.01
N ASN A 20 12.61 11.39 13.50
CA ASN A 20 13.47 11.51 12.32
C ASN A 20 12.87 10.77 11.09
N LEU A 21 11.59 11.02 10.81
CA LEU A 21 10.93 10.46 9.65
C LEU A 21 11.47 11.11 8.37
N THR A 22 12.11 10.31 7.53
CA THR A 22 12.54 10.66 6.17
C THR A 22 11.82 9.77 5.17
N MET A 23 11.23 10.38 4.16
CA MET A 23 10.64 9.66 3.02
C MET A 23 11.34 10.13 1.76
N ASP A 24 12.18 9.27 1.21
CA ASP A 24 12.85 9.45 -0.07
C ASP A 24 12.23 8.54 -1.13
N ASN A 25 12.70 8.68 -2.37
CA ASN A 25 12.20 7.89 -3.50
C ASN A 25 12.49 6.38 -3.38
N ASP A 26 13.55 6.02 -2.66
CA ASP A 26 13.99 4.63 -2.52
C ASP A 26 13.62 4.03 -1.15
N TRP A 27 13.61 4.86 -0.11
CA TRP A 27 13.49 4.42 1.28
C TRP A 27 12.59 5.33 2.13
N VAL A 28 11.85 4.70 3.03
CA VAL A 28 11.23 5.33 4.20
C VAL A 28 12.02 4.93 5.44
N GLN A 29 12.51 5.92 6.17
CA GLN A 29 13.37 5.72 7.34
C GLN A 29 12.82 6.47 8.54
N PHE A 30 12.77 5.80 9.70
CA PHE A 30 12.38 6.45 10.95
C PHE A 30 12.74 5.59 12.18
N SER A 31 12.79 6.24 13.33
CA SER A 31 12.82 5.56 14.63
C SER A 31 11.42 5.50 15.24
N ALA A 32 11.01 4.34 15.75
CA ALA A 32 9.75 4.14 16.44
C ALA A 32 9.92 3.21 17.66
N ARG A 33 8.92 3.19 18.54
CA ARG A 33 8.94 2.33 19.73
C ARG A 33 8.02 1.13 19.56
N PHE A 34 8.56 -0.06 19.82
CA PHE A 34 7.85 -1.33 19.82
C PHE A 34 7.92 -1.91 21.23
N GLY A 35 6.78 -1.98 21.94
CA GLY A 35 6.75 -2.42 23.34
C GLY A 35 7.63 -1.57 24.27
N GLY A 36 7.75 -0.27 23.99
CA GLY A 36 8.61 0.66 24.74
C GLY A 36 10.08 0.71 24.31
N VAL A 37 10.54 -0.28 23.53
CA VAL A 37 11.92 -0.34 23.01
C VAL A 37 12.03 0.46 21.72
N SER A 38 12.96 1.40 21.66
CA SER A 38 13.25 2.18 20.44
C SER A 38 13.94 1.31 19.40
N ARG A 39 13.46 1.36 18.16
CA ARG A 39 14.01 0.65 17.00
C ARG A 39 14.05 1.58 15.81
N GLU A 40 15.10 1.47 15.02
CA GLU A 40 15.23 2.17 13.75
C GLU A 40 14.76 1.25 12.61
N LEU A 41 14.02 1.82 11.67
CA LEU A 41 13.42 1.12 10.54
C LEU A 41 13.88 1.74 9.24
N HIS A 42 14.23 0.88 8.29
CA HIS A 42 14.52 1.22 6.91
C HIS A 42 13.64 0.36 6.02
N ILE A 43 12.74 0.99 5.29
CA ILE A 43 11.70 0.30 4.52
C ILE A 43 11.89 0.72 3.06
N PRO A 44 12.17 -0.22 2.14
CA PRO A 44 12.24 0.12 0.72
C PRO A 44 10.85 0.47 0.22
N ILE A 45 10.73 1.46 -0.67
CA ILE A 45 9.43 1.90 -1.20
C ILE A 45 8.69 0.74 -1.89
N SER A 46 9.40 -0.21 -2.50
CA SER A 46 8.82 -1.41 -3.10
C SER A 46 8.08 -2.35 -2.13
N ALA A 47 8.34 -2.23 -0.82
CA ALA A 47 7.64 -3.00 0.21
C ALA A 47 6.40 -2.28 0.78
N VAL A 48 6.15 -1.03 0.37
CA VAL A 48 5.01 -0.24 0.87
C VAL A 48 3.76 -0.56 0.05
N VAL A 49 2.81 -1.23 0.69
CA VAL A 49 1.56 -1.68 0.04
C VAL A 49 0.50 -0.58 0.00
N GLY A 50 0.58 0.42 0.88
CA GLY A 50 -0.39 1.51 0.93
C GLY A 50 -0.19 2.44 2.11
N ILE A 51 -0.92 3.55 2.07
CA ILE A 51 -1.01 4.52 3.16
C ILE A 51 -2.49 4.84 3.41
N PHE A 52 -2.87 4.87 4.68
CA PHE A 52 -4.24 5.20 5.07
C PHE A 52 -4.26 5.94 6.41
N ALA A 53 -5.26 6.81 6.55
CA ALA A 53 -5.60 7.47 7.79
C ALA A 53 -6.26 6.48 8.75
N ARG A 54 -5.83 6.50 10.00
CA ARG A 54 -6.33 5.57 11.02
C ARG A 54 -7.77 5.89 11.44
N GLU A 55 -8.15 7.16 11.35
CA GLU A 55 -9.39 7.70 11.91
C GLU A 55 -10.62 7.30 11.11
N ASN A 56 -10.51 7.31 9.78
CA ASN A 56 -11.61 7.04 8.86
C ASN A 56 -11.30 5.91 7.87
N GLY A 57 -10.07 5.35 7.88
CA GLY A 57 -9.63 4.31 6.96
C GLY A 57 -9.42 4.81 5.53
N GLU A 58 -9.50 6.11 5.30
CA GLU A 58 -9.32 6.71 3.98
C GLU A 58 -7.84 6.71 3.59
N GLY A 59 -7.54 6.37 2.35
CA GLY A 59 -6.17 6.22 1.90
C GLY A 59 -6.08 5.63 0.51
N MET A 60 -4.88 5.23 0.15
CA MET A 60 -4.61 4.57 -1.11
C MET A 60 -3.65 3.41 -0.94
N GLY A 61 -3.99 2.29 -1.59
CA GLY A 61 -3.04 1.21 -1.84
C GLY A 61 -2.15 1.57 -3.01
N PHE A 62 -0.87 1.24 -2.92
CA PHE A 62 0.02 1.26 -4.06
C PHE A 62 -0.08 -0.09 -4.75
N ALA A 63 -0.14 -0.08 -6.09
CA ALA A 63 0.07 -1.31 -6.84
C ALA A 63 1.50 -1.75 -6.55
N VAL A 64 1.66 -2.87 -5.86
CA VAL A 64 2.98 -3.49 -5.74
C VAL A 64 3.34 -3.94 -7.14
N GLU A 65 4.11 -3.13 -7.85
CA GLU A 65 4.87 -3.60 -8.99
C GLU A 65 5.82 -4.64 -8.43
N LYS A 66 5.35 -5.90 -8.31
CA LYS A 66 6.25 -7.03 -8.30
C LYS A 66 7.11 -6.78 -9.52
N GLN A 67 8.39 -6.47 -9.31
CA GLN A 67 9.38 -6.68 -10.35
C GLN A 67 9.25 -8.17 -10.68
N THR A 68 8.43 -8.46 -11.69
CA THR A 68 8.30 -9.76 -12.28
C THR A 68 9.61 -9.97 -13.00
N ASP A 69 10.51 -10.71 -12.37
CA ASP A 69 11.48 -11.49 -13.12
C ASP A 69 10.68 -12.28 -14.17
N ILE A 70 10.88 -11.89 -15.43
CA ILE A 70 10.65 -12.59 -16.71
C ILE A 70 9.22 -12.99 -17.15
N SER A 71 8.86 -12.49 -18.34
CA SER A 71 7.97 -13.08 -19.36
C SER A 71 6.50 -13.36 -19.01
N SER A 72 5.60 -12.42 -19.36
CA SER A 72 4.19 -12.70 -19.74
C SER A 72 3.64 -11.49 -20.51
N PRO A 73 2.99 -11.65 -21.69
CA PRO A 73 2.35 -10.54 -22.39
C PRO A 73 1.12 -10.03 -21.62
N PRO A 74 0.75 -8.73 -21.78
CA PRO A 74 -0.31 -8.12 -20.98
C PRO A 74 -1.68 -8.65 -21.40
N GLU A 75 -2.41 -9.27 -20.48
CA GLU A 75 -3.82 -9.59 -20.66
C GLU A 75 -4.64 -8.32 -20.44
N THR A 76 -5.26 -7.84 -21.53
CA THR A 76 -6.12 -6.65 -21.54
C THR A 76 -7.51 -7.09 -21.11
N ASP A 77 -7.96 -6.70 -19.91
CA ASP A 77 -9.35 -6.89 -19.50
C ASP A 77 -10.30 -6.10 -20.44
N PRO A 78 -11.28 -6.73 -21.11
CA PRO A 78 -12.20 -6.02 -21.98
C PRO A 78 -13.27 -5.25 -21.17
N PRO A 79 -13.71 -4.06 -21.63
CA PRO A 79 -14.74 -3.30 -20.95
C PRO A 79 -16.11 -4.00 -21.07
N LYS A 80 -16.80 -4.15 -19.93
CA LYS A 80 -18.16 -4.69 -19.80
C LYS A 80 -19.15 -3.90 -20.70
N PRO A 81 -19.94 -4.54 -21.59
CA PRO A 81 -20.90 -3.84 -22.42
C PRO A 81 -22.20 -3.58 -21.66
N THR A 82 -22.59 -2.31 -21.52
CA THR A 82 -23.94 -1.89 -21.12
C THR A 82 -24.88 -2.05 -22.32
N LYS A 83 -25.89 -2.90 -22.21
CA LYS A 83 -26.93 -3.09 -23.26
C LYS A 83 -27.91 -1.90 -23.25
N PRO A 84 -28.15 -1.20 -24.37
CA PRO A 84 -29.28 -0.28 -24.48
C PRO A 84 -30.58 -1.06 -24.76
N SER A 85 -31.66 -0.77 -24.04
CA SER A 85 -32.99 -1.31 -24.30
C SER A 85 -33.78 -0.41 -25.24
N LEU A 86 -34.27 -0.93 -26.37
CA LEU A 86 -35.21 -0.23 -27.23
C LEU A 86 -36.60 -0.89 -27.11
N LYS A 87 -37.63 -0.10 -26.76
CA LYS A 87 -39.03 -0.52 -26.74
C LYS A 87 -39.64 -0.31 -28.13
N ILE A 88 -40.30 -1.34 -28.67
CA ILE A 88 -41.10 -1.24 -29.90
C ILE A 88 -42.46 -0.63 -29.53
N VAL A 89 -42.81 0.49 -30.19
CA VAL A 89 -44.16 1.06 -30.18
C VAL A 89 -44.93 0.47 -31.36
N LYS A 90 -46.14 -0.04 -31.12
CA LYS A 90 -47.06 -0.51 -32.16
C LYS A 90 -48.26 0.42 -32.24
#